data_AF-F6KU07-F1
#
_entry.id   AF-F6KU07-F1
#
_cell.length_a   1.000
_cell.length_b   1.000
_cell.length_c   1.000
_cell.angle_alpha   90.00
_cell.angle_beta   90.00
_cell.angle_gamma   90.00
#
_symmetry.space_group_name_H-M   'P 1'
#
loop_
_entity.id
_entity.type
_entity.pdbx_description
1 polymer ?
#
loop_
_entity_poly.entity_id
_entity_poly.type
_entity_poly.pdbx_seq_one_letter_code
_entity_poly.pdbx_strand_id
1 'polypeptide(L)' 'WWYKPECMINELNINSVITTPGHDEVLPINALTTQKPYTMKGYAYSGGGRKVTRVEVTLDGGETWQVC' A
#
# COMPACT_ATOMS: atom_id res chain seq x y z
N TRP A 1 -23.38 14.29 -17.78
CA TRP A 1 -22.28 13.65 -17.04
C TRP A 1 -22.42 13.93 -15.54
N TRP A 2 -22.29 15.18 -15.08
CA TRP A 2 -22.38 15.56 -13.66
C TRP A 2 -23.67 15.22 -12.90
N TYR A 3 -24.81 15.11 -13.58
CA TYR A 3 -26.11 14.84 -12.94
C TYR A 3 -26.54 13.36 -13.01
N LYS A 4 -25.65 12.47 -13.47
CA LYS A 4 -25.95 11.05 -13.55
C LYS A 4 -25.79 10.43 -12.15
N PRO A 5 -26.85 9.89 -11.54
CA PRO A 5 -26.78 9.33 -10.19
C PRO A 5 -25.75 8.19 -10.06
N GLU A 6 -25.51 7.46 -11.15
CA GLU A 6 -24.50 6.40 -11.25
C GLU A 6 -23.05 6.87 -11.03
N CYS A 7 -22.77 8.17 -11.15
CA CYS A 7 -21.44 8.75 -10.89
C CYS A 7 -21.28 9.28 -9.46
N MET A 8 -22.32 9.17 -8.62
CA MET A 8 -22.25 9.61 -7.22
C MET A 8 -21.44 8.62 -6.39
N ILE A 9 -20.30 9.09 -5.85
CA ILE A 9 -19.45 8.29 -4.97
C ILE A 9 -19.96 8.46 -3.54
N ASN A 10 -20.50 7.40 -2.96
CA ASN A 10 -21.00 7.39 -1.58
C ASN A 10 -19.96 6.82 -0.62
N GLU A 11 -19.59 5.56 -0.83
CA GLU A 11 -18.61 4.87 -0.01
C GLU A 11 -17.24 4.87 -0.68
N LEU A 12 -16.18 4.98 0.13
CA LEU A 12 -14.82 4.80 -0.34
C LEU A 12 -14.59 3.36 -0.82
N ASN A 13 -13.78 3.22 -1.86
CA ASN A 13 -13.28 1.93 -2.31
C ASN A 13 -12.22 1.36 -1.34
N ILE A 14 -11.81 0.12 -1.57
CA ILE A 14 -10.62 -0.42 -0.94
C ILE A 14 -9.38 0.24 -1.56
N ASN A 15 -8.45 0.67 -0.72
CA ASN A 15 -7.22 1.28 -1.17
C ASN A 15 -6.10 1.02 -0.15
N SER A 16 -4.86 1.06 -0.60
CA SER A 16 -3.66 0.92 0.22
C SER A 16 -2.57 1.87 -0.25
N VAL A 17 -1.71 2.28 0.68
CA VAL A 17 -0.64 3.24 0.45
C VAL A 17 0.61 2.79 1.20
N ILE A 18 1.75 2.83 0.50
CA ILE A 18 3.07 2.66 1.11
C ILE A 18 3.52 4.04 1.61
N THR A 19 3.90 4.12 2.89
CA THR A 19 4.41 5.36 3.52
C THR A 19 5.92 5.28 3.76
N THR A 20 6.49 4.07 3.74
CA THR A 20 7.90 3.80 4.00
C THR A 20 8.33 2.65 3.08
N PRO A 21 9.25 2.87 2.12
CA PRO A 21 10.09 4.06 1.98
C PRO A 21 9.31 5.32 1.58
N GLY A 22 9.79 6.46 2.08
CA GLY A 22 9.28 7.78 1.70
C GLY A 22 9.59 8.09 0.24
N HIS A 23 8.88 9.07 -0.31
CA HIS A 23 9.21 9.58 -1.64
C HIS A 23 10.66 10.07 -1.67
N ASP A 24 11.42 9.59 -2.64
CA ASP A 24 12.85 9.86 -2.82
C ASP A 24 13.75 9.43 -1.65
N GLU A 25 13.28 8.54 -0.77
CA GLU A 25 14.13 7.95 0.26
C GLU A 25 15.19 7.05 -0.39
N VAL A 26 16.46 7.35 -0.11
CA VAL A 26 17.59 6.55 -0.57
C VAL A 26 17.96 5.53 0.49
N LEU A 27 17.91 4.25 0.14
CA LEU A 27 18.39 3.16 0.98
C LEU A 27 19.83 2.80 0.56
N PRO A 28 20.87 3.30 1.24
CA PRO A 28 22.24 2.98 0.88
C PRO A 28 22.50 1.50 1.07
N ILE A 29 23.10 0.84 0.09
CA ILE A 29 23.49 -0.58 0.16
C ILE A 29 24.97 -0.65 0.51
N ASN A 30 25.27 -0.95 1.78
CA ASN A 30 26.63 -1.08 2.31
C ASN A 30 26.70 -2.17 3.38
N ALA A 31 27.90 -2.50 3.86
CA ALA A 31 28.13 -3.60 4.80
C ALA A 31 27.34 -3.50 6.12
N LEU A 32 26.90 -2.31 6.53
CA LEU A 32 26.08 -2.11 7.73
C LEU A 32 24.59 -2.24 7.43
N THR A 33 24.12 -1.71 6.31
CA THR A 33 22.70 -1.70 5.94
C THR A 33 22.24 -3.04 5.39
N THR A 34 23.13 -3.81 4.75
CA THR A 34 22.82 -5.18 4.32
C THR A 34 22.68 -6.17 5.47
N GLN A 35 23.15 -5.82 6.68
CA GLN A 35 22.99 -6.63 7.87
C GLN A 35 21.67 -6.41 8.61
N LYS A 36 20.90 -5.37 8.25
CA LYS A 36 19.65 -5.03 8.92
C LYS A 36 18.48 -4.98 7.92
N PRO A 37 17.36 -5.68 8.20
CA PRO A 37 16.19 -5.59 7.33
C PRO A 37 15.61 -4.17 7.34
N TYR A 38 15.07 -3.76 6.19
CA TYR A 38 14.31 -2.53 6.05
C TYR A 38 12.82 -2.82 6.26
N THR A 39 12.22 -2.20 7.28
CA THR A 39 10.79 -2.38 7.58
C THR A 39 9.94 -1.41 6.76
N MET A 40 9.29 -1.93 5.72
CA MET A 40 8.28 -1.18 4.98
C MET A 40 7.05 -0.93 5.85
N LYS A 41 6.38 0.19 5.60
CA LYS A 41 5.17 0.60 6.32
C LYS A 41 4.17 1.21 5.37
N GLY A 42 2.91 1.14 5.75
CA GLY A 42 1.81 1.69 4.99
C GLY A 42 0.51 1.61 5.77
N TYR A 43 -0.58 1.98 5.09
CA TYR A 43 -1.93 1.80 5.61
C TYR A 43 -2.85 1.33 4.49
N ALA A 44 -3.97 0.72 4.87
CA ALA A 44 -5.03 0.33 3.97
C ALA A 44 -6.39 0.66 4.60
N TYR A 45 -7.38 0.97 3.77
CA TYR A 45 -8.72 1.28 4.21
C TYR A 45 -9.78 0.74 3.24
N SER A 46 -11.02 0.67 3.69
CA SER A 46 -12.20 0.41 2.88
C SER A 46 -13.37 1.23 3.42
N GLY A 47 -14.24 1.74 2.53
CA GLY A 47 -15.43 2.48 2.92
C GLY A 47 -16.54 1.58 3.47
N GLY A 48 -17.65 2.19 3.90
CA GLY A 48 -18.85 1.47 4.35
C GLY A 48 -18.65 0.62 5.62
N GLY A 49 -17.65 0.93 6.45
CA GLY A 49 -17.35 0.19 7.67
C GLY A 49 -16.73 -1.19 7.46
N ARG A 50 -16.30 -1.51 6.23
CA ARG A 50 -15.67 -2.81 5.92
C ARG A 50 -14.25 -2.87 6.46
N LYS A 51 -13.94 -3.96 7.17
CA LYS A 51 -12.60 -4.24 7.67
C LYS A 51 -11.68 -4.73 6.54
N VAL A 52 -10.46 -4.22 6.48
CA VAL A 52 -9.39 -4.80 5.65
C VAL A 52 -8.90 -6.09 6.31
N THR A 53 -9.00 -7.22 5.61
CA THR A 53 -8.68 -8.55 6.15
C THR A 53 -7.27 -9.04 5.79
N ARG A 54 -6.70 -8.53 4.71
CA ARG A 54 -5.37 -8.92 4.20
C ARG A 54 -4.79 -7.78 3.37
N VAL A 55 -3.49 -7.57 3.54
CA VAL A 55 -2.66 -6.74 2.66
C VAL A 55 -1.51 -7.63 2.20
N GLU A 56 -1.18 -7.52 0.93
CA GLU A 56 -0.03 -8.20 0.36
C GLU A 56 0.87 -7.20 -0.33
N VAL A 57 2.17 -7.50 -0.34
CA VAL A 57 3.18 -6.68 -0.99
C VAL A 57 4.03 -7.56 -1.90
N THR A 58 4.36 -7.01 -3.06
CA THR A 58 5.28 -7.60 -4.03
C THR A 58 6.57 -6.80 -4.10
N LEU A 59 7.68 -7.51 -4.35
CA LEU A 59 9.00 -6.93 -4.60
C LEU A 59 9.50 -7.25 -6.03
N ASP A 60 8.70 -7.96 -6.82
CA ASP A 60 9.05 -8.49 -8.15
C ASP A 60 8.05 -8.08 -9.25
N GLY A 61 7.29 -7.00 -9.01
CA GLY A 61 6.33 -6.48 -9.99
C GLY A 61 5.03 -7.28 -10.08
N GLY A 62 4.74 -8.14 -9.10
CA GLY A 62 3.47 -8.87 -8.97
C GLY A 62 3.54 -10.35 -9.33
N GLU A 63 4.75 -10.90 -9.55
CA GLU A 63 4.94 -12.34 -9.76
C GLU A 63 4.72 -13.13 -8.47
N THR A 64 5.23 -12.62 -7.34
CA THR A 64 5.01 -13.18 -6.00
C THR A 64 4.55 -12.13 -5.00
N TRP A 65 3.83 -12.60 -3.97
CA TRP A 65 3.18 -11.75 -2.98
C TRP A 65 3.47 -12.27 -1.56
N GLN A 66 3.81 -11.35 -0.67
CA GLN A 66 4.06 -11.62 0.74
C GLN A 66 2.93 -11.01 1.58
N VAL A 67 2.40 -11.79 2.52
CA VAL A 67 1.36 -11.34 3.45
C VAL A 67 2.00 -10.47 4.53
N CYS A 68 1.43 -9.28 4.76
CA CYS A 68 1.85 -8.33 5.79
C CYS A 68 1.27 -8.65 7.18
#